data_AF-A0A7S0VXZ5-F1
#
_entry.id   AF-A0A7S0VXZ5-F1
#
_cell.length_a   1.000
_cell.length_b   1.000
_cell.length_c   1.000
_cell.angle_alpha   90.00
_cell.angle_beta   90.00
_cell.angle_gamma   90.00
#
_symmetry.space_group_name_H-M   'P 1'
#
loop_
_entity.id
_entity.type
_entity.pdbx_description
1 polymer ?
#
loop_
_entity_poly.entity_id
_entity_poly.type
_entity_poly.pdbx_seq_one_letter_code
_entity_poly.pdbx_strand_id
1 'polypeptide(L)'
;DFLDDFRSFAQQDRQDSRILRSGGSLTGVARTCAWAGHPPVQSWTPGALYEKRIGSSLLRGKGATTRSSPGRCAVLLLLAASMGKSTYPPSWETLAAEAGRPEPRLFEERDRLFGAEQPALRLWHDAAAWHPFANQVWLLIEAMRIPHVRMLVPHPSYRKVGSEVDDARMAAFQQALPGRGASSVPYVQLAEGRVSSSASAEIRWSAPLPEQSAVDLLRALHARFPAHSLLPRTPRRRAFCEELLNAYEGLQSALYGVLQIGGGRVSRSDEAAYVAAMDAFEAAYTGSPGSTELALGDDNDGDGDVARFGGLVVAPESPFLLGPSPCAVDVLLLPLLERCEANVPHPIVGTGSARLALGRWPGLARLLNAARSGGEGCSIAPLLSDPTTTVGIRLAVTGAVARAVLPPPPADGGAAAAVWVESDSAGEGAAARRDAAARLCAKGAAVARFAAGGAGTGRPRKRAKAKKGGGGGAPPSPSPSSEDVGAVDAALRLAAGLMLLAPAPNAAPQPTCGAEGAPGDSGSGGEGSLLARAQGGAGAVVGRHGPGPARRAAEALVFLAENTGVPRDMDAPAGRAFRSHLLLVSGALSAATAARV
;
A
#
# COMPACT_ATOMS: atom_id res chain seq x y z
N ASP A 1 17.47 -17.32 8.43
CA ASP A 1 16.80 -16.44 7.44
C ASP A 1 17.11 -14.95 7.63
N PHE A 2 16.46 -14.19 8.53
CA PHE A 2 16.78 -12.75 8.74
C PHE A 2 18.25 -12.49 9.17
N LEU A 3 18.82 -13.39 9.98
CA LEU A 3 20.24 -13.33 10.36
C LEU A 3 21.19 -13.77 9.24
N ASP A 4 20.71 -14.56 8.28
CA ASP A 4 21.52 -15.01 7.13
C ASP A 4 21.54 -13.93 6.03
N ASP A 5 20.44 -13.20 5.84
CA ASP A 5 20.39 -12.00 5.01
C ASP A 5 21.29 -10.89 5.55
N PHE A 6 21.36 -10.71 6.88
CA PHE A 6 22.26 -9.73 7.51
C PHE A 6 23.74 -10.14 7.39
N ARG A 7 24.06 -11.44 7.44
CA ARG A 7 25.42 -11.95 7.24
C ARG A 7 25.88 -11.84 5.78
N SER A 8 24.98 -12.07 4.83
CA SER A 8 25.25 -11.89 3.40
C SER A 8 25.56 -10.42 3.07
N PHE A 9 24.78 -9.48 3.62
CA PHE A 9 25.02 -8.04 3.49
C PHE A 9 26.37 -7.60 4.10
N ALA A 10 26.74 -8.14 5.27
CA ALA A 10 28.01 -7.84 5.93
C ALA A 10 29.25 -8.50 5.28
N GLN A 11 29.06 -9.53 4.45
CA GLN A 11 30.13 -10.15 3.65
C GLN A 11 30.39 -9.39 2.34
N GLN A 12 29.34 -8.86 1.71
CA GLN A 12 29.43 -8.03 0.50
C GLN A 12 30.25 -6.74 0.78
N ASP A 13 29.98 -6.08 1.91
CA ASP A 13 30.67 -4.83 2.29
C ASP A 13 32.18 -5.03 2.57
N ARG A 14 32.59 -6.24 2.98
CA ARG A 14 34.02 -6.61 3.14
C ARG A 14 34.71 -6.97 1.83
N GLN A 15 33.98 -7.41 0.81
CA GLN A 15 34.54 -7.68 -0.52
C GLN A 15 34.75 -6.38 -1.30
N ASP A 16 33.81 -5.44 -1.21
CA ASP A 16 33.91 -4.14 -1.90
C ASP A 16 35.04 -3.26 -1.34
N SER A 17 35.32 -3.37 -0.04
CA SER A 17 36.47 -2.67 0.59
C SER A 17 37.83 -3.33 0.31
N ARG A 18 37.88 -4.55 -0.24
CA ARG A 18 39.11 -5.18 -0.75
C ARG A 18 39.38 -4.86 -2.22
N ILE A 19 38.35 -4.70 -3.05
CA ILE A 19 38.48 -4.38 -4.48
C ILE A 19 39.04 -2.96 -4.69
N LEU A 20 38.81 -2.03 -3.76
CA LEU A 20 39.38 -0.67 -3.82
C LEU A 20 40.87 -0.57 -3.43
N ARG A 21 41.56 -1.66 -3.06
CA ARG A 21 43.00 -1.65 -2.69
C ARG A 21 43.93 -2.38 -3.67
N SER A 22 43.43 -2.99 -4.75
CA SER A 22 44.26 -3.78 -5.66
C SER A 22 44.07 -3.39 -7.14
N GLY A 23 44.92 -2.49 -7.62
CA GLY A 23 45.17 -2.22 -9.04
C GLY A 23 45.28 -0.72 -9.31
N GLY A 24 46.33 -0.16 -9.92
CA GLY A 24 47.58 -0.69 -10.45
C GLY A 24 48.32 0.45 -11.16
N SER A 25 49.63 0.53 -10.94
CA SER A 25 50.71 1.05 -11.81
C SER A 25 50.42 2.17 -12.83
N LEU A 26 50.99 3.36 -12.58
CA LEU A 26 51.46 4.27 -13.64
C LEU A 26 52.88 4.74 -13.31
N THR A 27 53.82 4.38 -14.17
CA THR A 27 55.22 4.81 -14.19
C THR A 27 55.37 6.18 -14.84
N GLY A 28 56.12 7.08 -14.17
CA GLY A 28 57.01 8.07 -14.79
C GLY A 28 56.46 9.47 -15.05
N VAL A 29 56.74 10.41 -14.14
CA VAL A 29 57.62 11.60 -14.36
C VAL A 29 58.01 12.13 -12.96
N ALA A 30 59.32 12.28 -12.74
CA ALA A 30 59.89 12.82 -11.52
C ALA A 30 59.93 14.36 -11.54
N ARG A 31 59.59 15.01 -10.40
CA ARG A 31 60.45 16.00 -9.72
C ARG A 31 59.77 16.59 -8.46
N THR A 32 60.43 16.33 -7.32
CA THR A 32 60.68 17.21 -6.17
C THR A 32 59.54 18.08 -5.60
N CYS A 33 59.11 17.76 -4.38
CA CYS A 33 59.37 18.59 -3.19
C CYS A 33 58.98 17.81 -1.92
N ALA A 34 59.94 17.62 -1.04
CA ALA A 34 59.76 17.08 0.30
C ALA A 34 59.27 18.19 1.25
N TRP A 35 58.35 17.88 2.16
CA TRP A 35 58.39 18.41 3.53
C TRP A 35 57.48 17.61 4.49
N ALA A 36 57.98 17.48 5.72
CA ALA A 36 57.52 16.84 6.96
C ALA A 36 55.99 16.61 7.13
N GLY A 37 55.49 15.53 7.74
CA GLY A 37 56.02 14.69 8.82
C GLY A 37 55.13 14.85 10.06
N HIS A 38 54.27 13.88 10.38
CA HIS A 38 53.72 13.61 11.73
C HIS A 38 53.01 12.22 11.80
N PRO A 39 52.98 11.57 12.98
CA PRO A 39 52.77 10.12 13.17
C PRO A 39 51.28 9.69 13.31
N PRO A 40 50.98 8.38 13.24
CA PRO A 40 49.61 7.87 13.27
C PRO A 40 49.02 7.86 14.69
N VAL A 41 47.78 8.34 14.81
CA VAL A 41 46.99 8.26 16.05
C VAL A 41 46.36 6.87 16.18
N GLN A 42 46.64 6.25 17.32
CA GLN A 42 46.08 5.00 17.79
C GLN A 42 44.59 5.11 18.13
N SER A 43 43.91 3.98 17.98
CA SER A 43 42.56 3.64 18.41
C SER A 43 42.17 4.20 19.78
N TRP A 44 41.00 4.82 19.87
CA TRP A 44 40.31 5.15 21.12
C TRP A 44 39.15 4.19 21.37
N THR A 45 39.17 3.55 22.54
CA THR A 45 38.01 2.92 23.21
C THR A 45 37.34 3.95 24.13
N PRO A 46 36.00 3.99 24.26
CA PRO A 46 35.32 4.91 25.16
C PRO A 46 35.08 4.28 26.54
N GLY A 47 35.57 4.93 27.59
CA GLY A 47 35.29 4.52 28.97
C GLY A 47 35.81 5.52 30.02
N ALA A 48 34.86 6.18 30.67
CA ALA A 48 34.91 6.73 32.03
C ALA A 48 35.50 8.14 32.29
N LEU A 49 34.61 8.94 32.91
CA LEU A 49 34.82 9.91 33.99
C LEU A 49 35.47 11.26 33.66
N TYR A 50 34.65 12.32 33.68
CA TYR A 50 34.95 13.49 34.51
C TYR A 50 33.69 14.30 34.86
N GLU A 51 33.30 14.19 36.13
CA GLU A 51 32.44 15.14 36.84
C GLU A 51 33.28 16.38 37.18
N LYS A 52 32.89 17.59 36.74
CA LYS A 52 33.51 18.82 37.24
C LYS A 52 32.51 19.95 37.39
N ARG A 53 32.20 20.22 38.66
CA ARG A 53 31.91 21.51 39.31
C ARG A 53 31.83 22.72 38.37
N ILE A 54 30.63 23.26 38.21
CA ILE A 54 30.44 24.68 37.91
C ILE A 54 30.32 25.39 39.27
N GLY A 55 31.35 26.16 39.58
CA GLY A 55 31.45 27.00 40.76
C GLY A 55 30.55 28.22 40.67
N SER A 56 29.81 28.42 41.76
CA SER A 56 29.11 29.62 42.15
C SER A 56 30.09 30.77 42.40
N SER A 57 30.02 31.81 41.57
CA SER A 57 30.66 33.11 41.83
C SER A 57 30.03 34.19 40.94
N LEU A 58 28.90 34.77 41.37
CA LEU A 58 28.41 36.08 40.88
C LEU A 58 27.18 36.57 41.66
N LEU A 59 27.31 36.82 42.98
CA LEU A 59 26.36 37.69 43.71
C LEU A 59 27.10 38.43 44.84
N ARG A 60 27.68 39.58 44.49
CA ARG A 60 27.89 40.69 45.43
C ARG A 60 28.03 42.00 44.65
N GLY A 61 26.90 42.66 44.43
CA GLY A 61 26.81 44.01 43.88
C GLY A 61 25.65 44.73 44.53
N LYS A 62 25.95 45.76 45.32
CA LYS A 62 25.00 46.56 46.10
C LYS A 62 24.12 47.43 45.18
N GLY A 63 22.83 47.48 45.50
CA GLY A 63 22.01 48.69 45.45
C GLY A 63 21.68 49.31 44.08
N ALA A 64 20.57 48.87 43.47
CA ALA A 64 19.69 49.75 42.69
C ALA A 64 18.30 49.10 42.58
N THR A 65 17.31 49.68 43.25
CA THR A 65 15.89 49.33 43.14
C THR A 65 15.34 49.82 41.80
N THR A 66 15.32 48.94 40.79
CA THR A 66 14.51 49.15 39.59
C THR A 66 13.35 48.15 39.60
N ARG A 67 12.11 48.66 39.65
CA ARG A 67 10.87 47.89 39.49
C ARG A 67 10.91 47.12 38.15
N SER A 68 11.18 45.81 38.20
CA SER A 68 11.00 44.94 37.05
C SER A 68 9.52 44.58 36.91
N SER A 69 8.89 45.03 35.81
CA SER A 69 7.51 44.68 35.47
C SER A 69 7.35 43.15 35.31
N PRO A 70 6.36 42.51 35.96
CA PRO A 70 6.10 41.06 35.86
C PRO A 70 5.89 40.55 34.42
N GLY A 71 5.57 41.43 33.47
CA GLY A 71 5.30 41.05 32.08
C GLY A 71 6.52 40.56 31.30
N ARG A 72 7.76 40.95 31.67
CA ARG A 72 8.95 40.56 30.90
C ARG A 72 9.44 39.14 31.20
N CYS A 73 9.24 38.63 32.41
CA CYS A 73 9.54 37.23 32.73
C CYS A 73 8.54 36.26 32.09
N ALA A 74 7.26 36.64 31.99
CA ALA A 74 6.25 35.83 31.31
C ALA A 74 6.53 35.71 29.80
N VAL A 75 6.95 36.80 29.14
CA VAL A 75 7.33 36.79 27.71
C VAL A 75 8.60 35.98 27.45
N LEU A 76 9.61 36.05 28.33
CA LEU A 76 10.83 35.23 28.21
C LEU A 76 10.59 33.74 28.51
N LEU A 77 9.67 33.39 29.42
CA LEU A 77 9.27 32.00 29.67
C LEU A 77 8.38 31.45 28.53
N LEU A 78 7.50 32.27 27.93
CA LEU A 78 6.74 31.90 26.72
C LEU A 78 7.65 31.77 25.50
N LEU A 79 8.66 32.65 25.34
CA LEU A 79 9.68 32.52 24.30
C LEU A 79 10.58 31.30 24.53
N ALA A 80 11.01 31.03 25.76
CA ALA A 80 11.81 29.84 26.07
C ALA A 80 11.02 28.52 25.88
N ALA A 81 9.73 28.50 26.21
CA ALA A 81 8.83 27.37 25.94
C ALA A 81 8.53 27.20 24.44
N SER A 82 8.53 28.30 23.67
CA SER A 82 8.38 28.31 22.19
C SER A 82 9.68 27.91 21.46
N MET A 83 10.85 28.24 22.01
CA MET A 83 12.16 27.99 21.38
C MET A 83 12.67 26.54 21.50
N GLY A 84 11.95 25.63 22.15
CA GLY A 84 12.44 24.28 22.45
C GLY A 84 12.10 23.18 21.44
N LYS A 85 11.10 23.38 20.57
CA LYS A 85 10.69 22.35 19.61
C LYS A 85 11.19 22.72 18.23
N SER A 86 12.24 22.01 17.79
CA SER A 86 12.70 22.03 16.41
C SER A 86 11.50 21.97 15.48
N THR A 87 11.31 23.02 14.67
CA THR A 87 10.30 23.05 13.61
C THR A 87 10.65 22.13 12.44
N TYR A 88 11.87 21.61 12.43
CA TYR A 88 12.32 20.62 11.47
C TYR A 88 11.77 19.22 11.79
N PRO A 89 11.36 18.44 10.78
CA PRO A 89 10.81 17.09 10.98
C PRO A 89 11.72 16.20 11.84
N PRO A 90 11.16 15.40 12.78
CA PRO A 90 11.93 14.48 13.61
C PRO A 90 12.71 13.46 12.77
N SER A 91 13.64 12.73 13.40
CA SER A 91 14.37 11.64 12.73
C SER A 91 13.46 10.43 12.46
N TRP A 92 13.85 9.54 11.53
CA TRP A 92 13.14 8.27 11.33
C TRP A 92 13.12 7.40 12.58
N GLU A 93 14.18 7.42 13.39
CA GLU A 93 14.25 6.65 14.64
C GLU A 93 13.23 7.15 15.67
N THR A 94 13.12 8.48 15.81
CA THR A 94 12.12 9.10 16.70
C THR A 94 10.70 8.77 16.25
N LEU A 95 10.41 8.90 14.94
CA LEU A 95 9.10 8.60 14.39
C LEU A 95 8.77 7.10 14.47
N ALA A 96 9.75 6.22 14.27
CA ALA A 96 9.56 4.77 14.40
C ALA A 96 9.27 4.36 15.85
N ALA A 97 9.96 4.98 16.83
CA ALA A 97 9.71 4.74 18.25
C ALA A 97 8.29 5.16 18.65
N GLU A 98 7.78 6.26 18.10
CA GLU A 98 6.42 6.75 18.36
C GLU A 98 5.35 5.96 17.60
N ALA A 99 5.60 5.59 16.34
CA ALA A 99 4.69 4.82 15.51
C ALA A 99 4.54 3.36 15.97
N GLY A 100 5.60 2.80 16.57
CA GLY A 100 5.66 1.39 16.95
C GLY A 100 5.97 0.49 15.75
N ARG A 101 5.65 -0.80 15.89
CA ARG A 101 5.84 -1.78 14.82
C ARG A 101 4.63 -1.73 13.86
N PRO A 102 4.86 -1.88 12.55
CA PRO A 102 3.76 -2.12 11.61
C PRO A 102 2.93 -3.32 12.04
N GLU A 103 1.62 -3.23 11.88
CA GLU A 103 0.72 -4.37 12.13
C GLU A 103 1.04 -5.50 11.13
N PRO A 104 0.96 -6.77 11.54
CA PRO A 104 1.00 -7.88 10.59
C PRO A 104 -0.12 -7.74 9.57
N ARG A 105 0.16 -8.05 8.30
CA ARG A 105 -0.87 -8.03 7.25
C ARG A 105 -1.06 -9.40 6.67
N LEU A 106 -2.31 -9.66 6.34
CA LEU A 106 -2.68 -10.80 5.51
C LEU A 106 -1.89 -10.82 4.19
N PHE A 107 -1.61 -9.65 3.61
CA PHE A 107 -0.77 -9.56 2.42
C PHE A 107 0.66 -10.06 2.61
N GLU A 108 1.23 -9.98 3.81
CA GLU A 108 2.61 -10.36 4.10
C GLU A 108 2.71 -11.80 4.64
N GLU A 109 1.61 -12.32 5.17
CA GLU A 109 1.52 -13.70 5.65
C GLU A 109 1.72 -14.68 4.50
N ARG A 110 2.72 -15.54 4.67
CA ARG A 110 3.02 -16.64 3.74
C ARG A 110 2.40 -17.94 4.21
N ASP A 111 2.31 -18.14 5.52
CA ASP A 111 1.74 -19.33 6.13
C ASP A 111 0.41 -18.99 6.77
N ARG A 112 -0.66 -19.61 6.29
CA ARG A 112 -2.05 -19.36 6.69
C ARG A 112 -2.69 -20.67 7.07
N LEU A 113 -2.60 -21.05 8.34
CA LEU A 113 -2.98 -22.40 8.78
C LEU A 113 -4.42 -22.52 9.29
N PHE A 114 -5.08 -21.41 9.61
CA PHE A 114 -6.47 -21.41 10.12
C PHE A 114 -6.75 -22.39 11.28
N GLY A 115 -5.75 -22.60 12.14
CA GLY A 115 -5.83 -23.53 13.28
C GLY A 115 -5.35 -24.95 12.97
N ALA A 116 -5.03 -25.27 11.72
CA ALA A 116 -4.38 -26.54 11.38
C ALA A 116 -2.90 -26.53 11.81
N GLU A 117 -2.33 -27.72 12.00
CA GLU A 117 -0.91 -27.87 12.33
C GLU A 117 0.01 -27.69 11.11
N GLN A 118 -0.52 -27.91 9.90
CA GLN A 118 0.25 -27.96 8.66
C GLN A 118 -0.55 -27.41 7.47
N PRO A 119 0.12 -26.84 6.47
CA PRO A 119 -0.54 -26.41 5.24
C PRO A 119 -1.00 -27.64 4.43
N ALA A 120 -2.22 -27.57 3.91
CA ALA A 120 -2.81 -28.56 3.01
C ALA A 120 -2.52 -28.26 1.53
N LEU A 121 -2.22 -27.00 1.20
CA LEU A 121 -1.86 -26.58 -0.16
C LEU A 121 -0.68 -25.60 -0.18
N ARG A 122 -0.04 -25.55 -1.34
CA ARG A 122 0.94 -24.52 -1.71
C ARG A 122 0.41 -23.73 -2.88
N LEU A 123 0.31 -22.42 -2.72
CA LEU A 123 -0.09 -21.46 -3.75
C LEU A 123 1.14 -20.73 -4.30
N TRP A 124 1.44 -20.90 -5.57
CA TRP A 124 2.40 -20.07 -6.29
C TRP A 124 1.68 -18.85 -6.86
N HIS A 125 2.09 -17.67 -6.42
CA HIS A 125 1.39 -16.42 -6.67
C HIS A 125 2.36 -15.36 -7.18
N ASP A 126 1.90 -14.40 -7.98
CA ASP A 126 2.78 -13.31 -8.37
C ASP A 126 3.15 -12.44 -7.16
N ALA A 127 4.42 -12.01 -7.09
CA ALA A 127 4.93 -11.25 -5.95
C ALA A 127 4.23 -9.91 -5.72
N ALA A 128 3.51 -9.40 -6.73
CA ALA A 128 2.83 -8.12 -6.65
C ALA A 128 1.35 -8.28 -6.26
N ALA A 129 0.77 -9.47 -6.41
CA ALA A 129 -0.65 -9.77 -6.35
C ALA A 129 -1.53 -9.03 -7.36
N TRP A 130 -0.96 -8.73 -8.53
CA TRP A 130 -1.65 -7.98 -9.58
C TRP A 130 -2.25 -8.86 -10.65
N HIS A 131 -1.84 -10.12 -10.73
CA HIS A 131 -2.38 -11.00 -11.73
C HIS A 131 -3.83 -11.34 -11.36
N PRO A 132 -4.82 -11.04 -12.22
CA PRO A 132 -6.25 -11.13 -11.85
C PRO A 132 -6.60 -12.54 -11.40
N PHE A 133 -6.16 -13.49 -12.22
CA PHE A 133 -6.43 -14.89 -12.02
C PHE A 133 -5.69 -15.44 -10.79
N ALA A 134 -4.50 -14.92 -10.50
CA ALA A 134 -3.78 -15.31 -9.28
C ALA A 134 -4.49 -14.78 -8.04
N ASN A 135 -4.94 -13.52 -8.09
CA ASN A 135 -5.70 -12.90 -7.01
C ASN A 135 -7.03 -13.64 -6.75
N GLN A 136 -7.75 -14.04 -7.81
CA GLN A 136 -8.98 -14.85 -7.68
C GLN A 136 -8.76 -16.14 -6.92
N VAL A 137 -7.72 -16.89 -7.28
CA VAL A 137 -7.39 -18.16 -6.62
C VAL A 137 -6.93 -17.93 -5.18
N TRP A 138 -6.22 -16.83 -4.91
CA TRP A 138 -5.83 -16.48 -3.55
C TRP A 138 -7.02 -16.11 -2.66
N LEU A 139 -7.89 -15.19 -3.11
CA LEU A 139 -9.12 -14.83 -2.38
C LEU A 139 -10.00 -16.06 -2.16
N LEU A 140 -10.09 -16.95 -3.14
CA LEU A 140 -10.82 -18.21 -3.04
C LEU A 140 -10.28 -19.08 -1.89
N ILE A 141 -8.97 -19.33 -1.87
CA ILE A 141 -8.33 -20.16 -0.84
C ILE A 141 -8.51 -19.54 0.56
N GLU A 142 -8.41 -18.21 0.66
CA GLU A 142 -8.59 -17.45 1.91
C GLU A 142 -10.04 -17.53 2.41
N ALA A 143 -11.02 -17.32 1.53
CA ALA A 143 -12.44 -17.43 1.87
C ALA A 143 -12.85 -18.87 2.25
N MET A 144 -12.29 -19.87 1.55
CA MET A 144 -12.45 -21.28 1.91
C MET A 144 -11.75 -21.62 3.25
N ARG A 145 -10.81 -20.79 3.70
CA ARG A 145 -9.96 -21.01 4.88
C ARG A 145 -9.19 -22.32 4.80
N ILE A 146 -8.69 -22.68 3.61
CA ILE A 146 -7.87 -23.89 3.46
C ILE A 146 -6.46 -23.58 3.96
N PRO A 147 -5.90 -24.39 4.89
CA PRO A 147 -4.54 -24.21 5.37
C PRO A 147 -3.54 -24.20 4.22
N HIS A 148 -2.72 -23.16 4.10
CA HIS A 148 -1.83 -23.01 2.96
C HIS A 148 -0.50 -22.29 3.24
N VAL A 149 0.45 -22.52 2.35
CA VAL A 149 1.67 -21.72 2.21
C VAL A 149 1.68 -21.02 0.84
N ARG A 150 2.05 -19.74 0.81
CA ARG A 150 2.13 -18.92 -0.39
C ARG A 150 3.57 -18.67 -0.79
N MET A 151 3.89 -19.02 -2.03
CA MET A 151 5.19 -18.85 -2.66
C MET A 151 5.13 -17.75 -3.70
N LEU A 152 5.97 -16.72 -3.54
CA LEU A 152 5.98 -15.57 -4.45
C LEU A 152 6.83 -15.84 -5.69
N VAL A 153 6.30 -15.54 -6.86
CA VAL A 153 6.96 -15.70 -8.15
C VAL A 153 7.29 -14.31 -8.73
N PRO A 154 8.56 -14.02 -9.08
CA PRO A 154 8.97 -12.78 -9.74
C PRO A 154 8.42 -12.67 -11.17
N HIS A 155 7.17 -12.23 -11.29
CA HIS A 155 6.48 -12.12 -12.58
C HIS A 155 7.20 -11.12 -13.53
N PRO A 156 7.60 -11.52 -14.75
CA PRO A 156 8.40 -10.70 -15.65
C PRO A 156 7.81 -9.32 -15.98
N SER A 157 6.48 -9.23 -16.10
CA SER A 157 5.79 -7.99 -16.47
C SER A 157 5.87 -6.88 -15.42
N TYR A 158 6.17 -7.21 -14.16
CA TYR A 158 6.31 -6.23 -13.07
C TYR A 158 7.75 -5.80 -12.81
N ARG A 159 8.70 -6.35 -13.58
CA ARG A 159 10.12 -6.03 -13.42
C ARG A 159 10.36 -4.57 -13.82
N LYS A 160 11.08 -3.85 -12.97
CA LYS A 160 11.65 -2.56 -13.35
C LYS A 160 12.75 -2.84 -14.38
N VAL A 161 12.87 -1.99 -15.39
CA VAL A 161 13.98 -2.11 -16.35
C VAL A 161 15.29 -1.98 -15.56
N GLY A 162 16.12 -3.00 -15.61
CA GLY A 162 17.39 -3.06 -14.87
C GLY A 162 17.29 -3.58 -13.43
N SER A 163 16.12 -4.00 -12.93
CA SER A 163 16.09 -4.76 -11.68
C SER A 163 16.68 -6.14 -11.91
N GLU A 164 17.66 -6.52 -11.09
CA GLU A 164 18.13 -7.90 -11.02
C GLU A 164 16.96 -8.80 -10.63
N VAL A 165 16.90 -9.94 -11.29
CA VAL A 165 15.96 -10.98 -10.92
C VAL A 165 16.43 -11.52 -9.58
N ASP A 166 15.51 -11.76 -8.66
CA ASP A 166 15.80 -12.61 -7.50
C ASP A 166 16.06 -14.02 -8.06
N ASP A 167 17.27 -14.24 -8.56
CA ASP A 167 17.68 -15.43 -9.29
C ASP A 167 17.53 -16.66 -8.41
N ALA A 168 17.76 -16.51 -7.10
CA ALA A 168 17.50 -17.54 -6.11
C ALA A 168 16.00 -17.91 -6.08
N ARG A 169 15.10 -16.94 -6.01
CA ARG A 169 13.65 -17.21 -6.02
C ARG A 169 13.16 -17.79 -7.34
N MET A 170 13.68 -17.31 -8.47
CA MET A 170 13.37 -17.88 -9.78
C MET A 170 13.91 -19.30 -9.94
N ALA A 171 15.12 -19.58 -9.44
CA ALA A 171 15.69 -20.93 -9.43
C ALA A 171 14.85 -21.86 -8.56
N ALA A 172 14.44 -21.43 -7.37
CA ALA A 172 13.56 -22.19 -6.48
C ALA A 172 12.21 -22.50 -7.14
N PHE A 173 11.63 -21.52 -7.85
CA PHE A 173 10.41 -21.73 -8.65
C PHE A 173 10.62 -22.76 -9.76
N GLN A 174 11.69 -22.64 -10.55
CA GLN A 174 11.98 -23.57 -11.65
C GLN A 174 12.31 -24.99 -11.16
N GLN A 175 12.97 -25.10 -10.00
CA GLN A 175 13.23 -26.38 -9.37
C GLN A 175 11.94 -27.04 -8.88
N ALA A 176 11.04 -26.27 -8.27
CA ALA A 176 9.77 -26.80 -7.77
C ALA A 176 8.78 -27.13 -8.89
N LEU A 177 8.80 -26.36 -9.99
CA LEU A 177 7.87 -26.45 -11.11
C LEU A 177 8.60 -26.48 -12.46
N PRO A 178 9.36 -27.56 -12.76
CA PRO A 178 10.16 -27.63 -13.97
C PRO A 178 9.29 -27.51 -15.23
N GLY A 179 9.71 -26.66 -16.17
CA GLY A 179 9.01 -26.42 -17.44
C GLY A 179 7.81 -25.46 -17.35
N ARG A 180 7.51 -24.91 -16.17
CA ARG A 180 6.45 -23.91 -16.00
C ARG A 180 6.98 -22.48 -16.13
N GLY A 181 6.16 -21.62 -16.75
CA GLY A 181 6.48 -20.20 -16.94
C GLY A 181 6.04 -19.37 -15.74
N ALA A 182 6.89 -18.45 -15.27
CA ALA A 182 6.53 -17.49 -14.22
C ALA A 182 5.38 -16.53 -14.62
N SER A 183 5.08 -16.44 -15.92
CA SER A 183 3.96 -15.67 -16.47
C SER A 183 2.61 -16.37 -16.40
N SER A 184 2.58 -17.63 -15.97
CA SER A 184 1.39 -18.49 -15.99
C SER A 184 0.89 -18.83 -14.58
N VAL A 185 1.31 -18.06 -13.57
CA VAL A 185 0.76 -18.14 -12.21
C VAL A 185 -0.73 -17.74 -12.22
N PRO A 186 -1.57 -18.32 -11.34
CA PRO A 186 -1.23 -19.13 -10.18
C PRO A 186 -0.97 -20.62 -10.50
N TYR A 187 -0.22 -21.29 -9.62
CA TYR A 187 -0.17 -22.76 -9.55
C TYR A 187 -0.56 -23.21 -8.16
N VAL A 188 -1.34 -24.29 -8.07
CA VAL A 188 -1.75 -24.89 -6.78
C VAL A 188 -1.20 -26.31 -6.70
N GLN A 189 -0.49 -26.63 -5.63
CA GLN A 189 -0.05 -27.99 -5.30
C GLN A 189 -0.70 -28.43 -3.99
N LEU A 190 -1.03 -29.72 -3.88
CA LEU A 190 -1.59 -30.32 -2.67
C LEU A 190 -0.50 -30.97 -1.84
N ALA A 191 -0.67 -31.02 -0.53
CA ALA A 191 0.19 -31.80 0.34
C ALA A 191 -0.10 -33.31 0.17
N GLU A 192 0.93 -34.11 -0.09
CA GLU A 192 0.88 -35.58 -0.21
C GLU A 192 1.37 -36.30 1.05
N GLY A 193 1.46 -35.57 2.17
CA GLY A 193 2.05 -36.03 3.42
C GLY A 193 3.49 -35.54 3.63
N ARG A 194 4.14 -36.08 4.66
CA ARG A 194 5.52 -35.73 5.03
C ARG A 194 6.51 -36.78 4.52
N VAL A 195 7.71 -36.33 4.14
CA VAL A 195 8.81 -37.21 3.73
C VAL A 195 9.31 -38.09 4.90
N SER A 196 9.12 -37.65 6.15
CA SER A 196 9.41 -38.43 7.36
C SER A 196 8.43 -38.12 8.49
N SER A 197 8.42 -38.93 9.55
CA SER A 197 7.60 -38.70 10.75
C SER A 197 8.10 -37.55 11.64
N SER A 198 9.25 -36.94 11.34
CA SER A 198 9.79 -35.85 12.14
C SER A 198 8.90 -34.60 12.07
N ALA A 199 8.86 -33.84 13.17
CA ALA A 199 8.14 -32.56 13.22
C ALA A 199 8.65 -31.55 12.18
N SER A 200 9.93 -31.66 11.81
CA SER A 200 10.65 -30.84 10.83
C SER A 200 10.64 -31.44 9.42
N ALA A 201 9.89 -32.52 9.17
CA ALA A 201 9.90 -33.16 7.87
C ALA A 201 9.32 -32.24 6.80
N GLU A 202 10.01 -32.15 5.67
CA GLU A 202 9.53 -31.43 4.51
C GLU A 202 8.20 -32.05 4.02
N ILE A 203 7.24 -31.18 3.70
CA ILE A 203 5.98 -31.59 3.09
C ILE A 203 6.27 -31.96 1.64
N ARG A 204 5.81 -33.14 1.23
CA ARG A 204 5.84 -33.54 -0.17
C ARG A 204 4.66 -32.89 -0.88
N TRP A 205 4.94 -32.21 -1.99
CA TRP A 205 3.93 -31.49 -2.78
C TRP A 205 3.62 -32.26 -4.07
N SER A 206 2.33 -32.32 -4.42
CA SER A 206 1.88 -32.90 -5.68
C SER A 206 2.39 -32.13 -6.90
N ALA A 207 2.20 -32.70 -8.10
CA ALA A 207 2.22 -31.88 -9.31
C ALA A 207 1.17 -30.76 -9.22
N PRO A 208 1.35 -29.62 -9.93
CA PRO A 208 0.31 -28.61 -10.02
C PRO A 208 -1.01 -29.18 -10.50
N LEU A 209 -2.08 -28.69 -9.90
CA LEU A 209 -3.44 -28.89 -10.38
C LEU A 209 -3.52 -28.50 -11.88
N PRO A 210 -4.08 -29.37 -12.75
CA PRO A 210 -4.13 -29.15 -14.20
C PRO A 210 -5.12 -28.06 -14.62
N GLU A 211 -6.06 -27.69 -13.76
CA GLU A 211 -7.10 -26.71 -14.00
C GLU A 211 -6.50 -25.33 -14.36
N GLN A 212 -6.99 -24.75 -15.46
CA GLN A 212 -6.46 -23.49 -16.03
C GLN A 212 -7.37 -22.29 -15.77
N SER A 213 -8.58 -22.52 -15.28
CA SER A 213 -9.57 -21.47 -14.97
C SER A 213 -9.84 -21.38 -13.47
N ALA A 214 -10.34 -20.24 -13.01
CA ALA A 214 -10.63 -20.04 -11.58
C ALA A 214 -11.83 -20.89 -11.14
N VAL A 215 -12.80 -21.08 -12.04
CA VAL A 215 -14.00 -21.89 -11.81
C VAL A 215 -13.63 -23.36 -11.71
N ASP A 216 -12.77 -23.87 -12.59
CA ASP A 216 -12.34 -25.27 -12.52
C ASP A 216 -11.48 -25.52 -11.27
N LEU A 217 -10.58 -24.58 -10.92
CA LEU A 217 -9.82 -24.65 -9.67
C LEU A 217 -10.75 -24.63 -8.44
N LEU A 218 -11.80 -23.81 -8.44
CA LEU A 218 -12.83 -23.83 -7.40
C LEU A 218 -13.48 -25.21 -7.27
N ARG A 219 -13.97 -25.79 -8.38
CA ARG A 219 -14.61 -27.12 -8.37
C ARG A 219 -13.63 -28.19 -7.87
N ALA A 220 -12.38 -28.11 -8.32
CA ALA A 220 -11.30 -28.98 -7.92
C ALA A 220 -11.00 -28.90 -6.42
N LEU A 221 -10.90 -27.69 -5.87
CA LEU A 221 -10.66 -27.44 -4.45
C LEU A 221 -11.86 -27.87 -3.61
N HIS A 222 -13.08 -27.56 -4.04
CA HIS A 222 -14.30 -27.95 -3.34
C HIS A 222 -14.45 -29.47 -3.23
N ALA A 223 -14.15 -30.21 -4.29
CA ALA A 223 -14.16 -31.67 -4.28
C ALA A 223 -13.14 -32.26 -3.29
N ARG A 224 -11.99 -31.61 -3.13
CA ARG A 224 -10.89 -32.06 -2.26
C ARG A 224 -11.05 -31.60 -0.80
N PHE A 225 -11.71 -30.47 -0.59
CA PHE A 225 -11.89 -29.82 0.72
C PHE A 225 -13.38 -29.51 0.97
N PRO A 226 -14.27 -30.51 1.04
CA PRO A 226 -15.71 -30.28 1.16
C PRO A 226 -16.12 -29.58 2.46
N ALA A 227 -15.33 -29.68 3.54
CA ALA A 227 -15.53 -28.94 4.79
C ALA A 227 -15.28 -27.42 4.65
N HIS A 228 -14.55 -27.02 3.62
CA HIS A 228 -14.17 -25.65 3.30
C HIS A 228 -14.99 -25.06 2.15
N SER A 229 -16.05 -25.77 1.74
CA SER A 229 -16.96 -25.41 0.67
C SER A 229 -17.50 -23.98 0.77
N LEU A 230 -17.43 -23.24 -0.33
CA LEU A 230 -18.11 -21.95 -0.52
C LEU A 230 -19.37 -22.04 -1.38
N LEU A 231 -19.71 -23.24 -1.85
CA LEU A 231 -21.00 -23.48 -2.51
C LEU A 231 -22.02 -23.97 -1.48
N PRO A 232 -23.29 -23.56 -1.61
CA PRO A 232 -24.35 -24.05 -0.74
C PRO A 232 -24.52 -25.57 -0.89
N ARG A 233 -25.08 -26.20 0.15
CA ARG A 233 -25.36 -27.65 0.18
C ARG A 233 -26.70 -27.99 -0.48
N THR A 234 -27.67 -27.09 -0.41
CA THR A 234 -28.99 -27.31 -1.00
C THR A 234 -28.84 -27.40 -2.53
N PRO A 235 -29.35 -28.46 -3.18
CA PRO A 235 -29.18 -28.65 -4.62
C PRO A 235 -29.64 -27.45 -5.45
N ARG A 236 -30.70 -26.78 -5.01
CA ARG A 236 -31.30 -25.61 -5.67
C ARG A 236 -30.39 -24.39 -5.64
N ARG A 237 -29.94 -23.95 -4.46
CA ARG A 237 -29.00 -22.83 -4.32
C ARG A 237 -27.67 -23.14 -5.02
N ARG A 238 -27.22 -24.41 -4.97
CA ARG A 238 -25.99 -24.83 -5.67
C ARG A 238 -26.14 -24.73 -7.18
N ALA A 239 -27.26 -25.20 -7.73
CA ALA A 239 -27.53 -25.10 -9.16
C ALA A 239 -27.53 -23.63 -9.63
N PHE A 240 -28.11 -22.73 -8.84
CA PHE A 240 -28.07 -21.28 -9.12
C PHE A 240 -26.63 -20.73 -9.09
N CYS A 241 -25.82 -21.06 -8.09
CA CYS A 241 -24.41 -20.68 -8.09
C CYS A 241 -23.65 -21.23 -9.30
N GLU A 242 -23.87 -22.49 -9.68
CA GLU A 242 -23.23 -23.10 -10.85
C GLU A 242 -23.65 -22.42 -12.16
N GLU A 243 -24.92 -21.99 -12.28
CA GLU A 243 -25.37 -21.18 -13.41
C GLU A 243 -24.59 -19.86 -13.52
N LEU A 244 -24.44 -19.14 -12.41
CA LEU A 244 -23.64 -17.91 -12.37
C LEU A 244 -22.15 -18.16 -12.64
N LEU A 245 -21.58 -19.25 -12.12
CA LEU A 245 -20.19 -19.64 -12.39
C LEU A 245 -19.96 -20.00 -13.87
N ASN A 246 -20.96 -20.58 -14.54
CA ASN A 246 -20.88 -20.83 -15.97
C ASN A 246 -21.00 -19.52 -16.79
N ALA A 247 -21.85 -18.57 -16.36
CA ALA A 247 -21.95 -17.25 -16.97
C ALA A 247 -20.69 -16.38 -16.76
N TYR A 248 -19.98 -16.61 -15.66
CA TYR A 248 -18.78 -15.88 -15.29
C TYR A 248 -17.66 -15.96 -16.34
N GLU A 249 -17.48 -17.10 -17.02
CA GLU A 249 -16.44 -17.24 -18.05
C GLU A 249 -16.66 -16.26 -19.22
N GLY A 250 -17.92 -16.11 -19.66
CA GLY A 250 -18.30 -15.14 -20.69
C GLY A 250 -18.04 -13.70 -20.26
N LEU A 251 -18.37 -13.38 -19.00
CA LEU A 251 -18.09 -12.07 -18.41
C LEU A 251 -16.57 -11.79 -18.36
N GLN A 252 -15.79 -12.73 -17.86
CA GLN A 252 -14.34 -12.59 -17.75
C GLN A 252 -13.69 -12.39 -19.13
N SER A 253 -14.12 -13.17 -20.12
CA SER A 253 -13.66 -13.03 -21.51
C SER A 253 -13.96 -11.65 -22.08
N ALA A 254 -15.20 -11.15 -21.90
CA ALA A 254 -15.61 -9.84 -22.37
C ALA A 254 -14.82 -8.71 -21.70
N LEU A 255 -14.58 -8.80 -20.38
CA LEU A 255 -13.75 -7.83 -19.65
C LEU A 255 -12.30 -7.83 -20.16
N TYR A 256 -11.70 -9.00 -20.41
CA TYR A 256 -10.35 -9.03 -20.98
C TYR A 256 -10.29 -8.50 -22.41
N GLY A 257 -11.37 -8.65 -23.18
CA GLY A 257 -11.53 -8.02 -24.49
C GLY A 257 -11.39 -6.49 -24.45
N VAL A 258 -11.97 -5.84 -23.43
CA VAL A 258 -11.86 -4.37 -23.26
C VAL A 258 -10.59 -3.93 -22.52
N LEU A 259 -9.96 -4.81 -21.73
CA LEU A 259 -8.75 -4.46 -20.98
C LEU A 259 -7.49 -4.31 -21.86
N GLN A 260 -7.48 -4.92 -23.06
CA GLN A 260 -6.39 -5.01 -24.03
C GLN A 260 -5.00 -4.68 -23.46
N ILE A 261 -4.32 -5.71 -22.93
CA ILE A 261 -2.99 -5.61 -22.29
C ILE A 261 -1.88 -5.10 -23.25
N GLY A 262 -2.17 -4.92 -24.55
CA GLY A 262 -1.23 -4.45 -25.58
C GLY A 262 -1.38 -2.98 -26.01
N GLY A 263 -2.31 -2.20 -25.45
CA GLY A 263 -2.47 -0.78 -25.82
C GLY A 263 -3.12 -0.53 -27.19
N GLY A 264 -3.82 -1.53 -27.74
CA GLY A 264 -4.71 -1.35 -28.88
C GLY A 264 -5.92 -0.49 -28.51
N ARG A 265 -6.61 0.06 -29.52
CA ARG A 265 -7.89 0.75 -29.29
C ARG A 265 -8.95 -0.32 -29.04
N VAL A 266 -9.66 -0.20 -27.92
CA VAL A 266 -10.86 -1.00 -27.64
C VAL A 266 -11.87 -0.73 -28.76
N SER A 267 -12.38 -1.79 -29.39
CA SER A 267 -13.40 -1.62 -30.43
C SER A 267 -14.76 -1.34 -29.78
N ARG A 268 -15.66 -0.65 -30.50
CA ARG A 268 -17.05 -0.47 -30.05
C ARG A 268 -17.76 -1.81 -29.84
N SER A 269 -17.35 -2.84 -30.58
CA SER A 269 -17.89 -4.20 -30.44
C SER A 269 -17.46 -4.83 -29.12
N ASP A 270 -16.20 -4.66 -28.72
CA ASP A 270 -15.70 -5.17 -27.43
C ASP A 270 -16.39 -4.46 -26.26
N GLU A 271 -16.56 -3.13 -26.35
CA GLU A 271 -17.29 -2.35 -25.35
C GLU A 271 -18.75 -2.81 -25.24
N ALA A 272 -19.43 -3.00 -26.37
CA ALA A 272 -20.81 -3.49 -26.39
C ALA A 272 -20.95 -4.90 -25.82
N ALA A 273 -20.03 -5.82 -26.16
CA ALA A 273 -20.00 -7.18 -25.63
C ALA A 273 -19.77 -7.19 -24.12
N TYR A 274 -18.85 -6.35 -23.62
CA TYR A 274 -18.61 -6.20 -22.19
C TYR A 274 -19.84 -5.66 -21.45
N VAL A 275 -20.46 -4.60 -21.96
CA VAL A 275 -21.69 -4.05 -21.34
C VAL A 275 -22.81 -5.08 -21.33
N ALA A 276 -23.03 -5.79 -22.44
CA ALA A 276 -24.05 -6.84 -22.53
C ALA A 276 -23.78 -7.99 -21.55
N ALA A 277 -22.52 -8.42 -21.41
CA ALA A 277 -22.14 -9.46 -20.46
C ALA A 277 -22.35 -9.03 -19.00
N MET A 278 -21.98 -7.80 -18.65
CA MET A 278 -22.22 -7.24 -17.31
C MET A 278 -23.72 -7.05 -17.02
N ASP A 279 -24.51 -6.55 -17.98
CA ASP A 279 -25.96 -6.38 -17.82
C ASP A 279 -26.65 -7.74 -17.60
N ALA A 280 -26.28 -8.75 -18.39
CA ALA A 280 -26.80 -10.12 -18.24
C ALA A 280 -26.39 -10.74 -16.88
N PHE A 281 -25.13 -10.54 -16.47
CA PHE A 281 -24.63 -11.07 -15.21
C PHE A 281 -25.27 -10.37 -14.00
N GLU A 282 -25.38 -9.04 -13.99
CA GLU A 282 -26.10 -8.27 -12.96
C GLU A 282 -27.54 -8.75 -12.84
N ALA A 283 -28.26 -8.90 -13.95
CA ALA A 283 -29.64 -9.37 -13.95
C ALA A 283 -29.81 -10.78 -13.36
N ALA A 284 -28.85 -11.68 -13.64
CA ALA A 284 -28.81 -13.01 -13.04
C ALA A 284 -28.43 -12.96 -11.55
N TYR A 285 -27.44 -12.13 -11.19
CA TYR A 285 -26.89 -12.00 -9.84
C TYR A 285 -27.90 -11.39 -8.86
N THR A 286 -28.60 -10.32 -9.23
CA THR A 286 -29.64 -9.72 -8.38
C THR A 286 -30.96 -10.49 -8.40
N GLY A 287 -31.06 -11.49 -9.29
CA GLY A 287 -32.28 -12.19 -9.64
C GLY A 287 -33.23 -11.30 -10.44
N SER A 288 -33.74 -11.83 -11.56
CA SER A 288 -34.99 -11.29 -12.11
C SER A 288 -36.12 -11.68 -11.14
N PRO A 289 -37.18 -10.88 -10.98
CA PRO A 289 -38.25 -11.15 -10.00
C PRO A 289 -38.82 -12.58 -10.03
N GLY A 290 -38.72 -13.30 -11.16
CA GLY A 290 -39.10 -14.72 -11.28
C GLY A 290 -37.99 -15.76 -11.01
N SER A 291 -36.71 -15.40 -11.00
CA SER A 291 -35.60 -16.33 -10.70
C SER A 291 -35.24 -16.36 -9.21
N THR A 292 -35.45 -15.26 -8.49
CA THR A 292 -35.16 -15.15 -7.05
C THR A 292 -36.16 -15.94 -6.20
N GLU A 293 -37.44 -15.88 -6.55
CA GLU A 293 -38.50 -16.73 -5.98
C GLU A 293 -38.23 -18.22 -6.27
N LEU A 294 -37.55 -18.47 -7.39
CA LEU A 294 -37.11 -19.80 -7.82
C LEU A 294 -35.81 -20.28 -7.16
N ALA A 295 -35.14 -19.49 -6.31
CA ALA A 295 -33.94 -19.91 -5.57
C ALA A 295 -34.18 -20.04 -4.05
N LEU A 296 -35.25 -19.43 -3.54
CA LEU A 296 -35.51 -19.20 -2.12
C LEU A 296 -36.81 -19.88 -1.65
N GLY A 297 -37.00 -21.16 -2.01
CA GLY A 297 -38.14 -21.91 -1.48
C GLY A 297 -38.17 -21.96 0.05
N ASP A 298 -39.26 -22.48 0.62
CA ASP A 298 -39.42 -22.74 2.05
C ASP A 298 -38.39 -23.78 2.52
N ASP A 299 -37.16 -23.33 2.68
CA ASP A 299 -35.95 -24.10 2.91
C ASP A 299 -35.80 -24.31 4.43
N ASN A 300 -36.67 -25.17 4.96
CA ASN A 300 -36.50 -25.80 6.28
C ASN A 300 -35.53 -27.01 6.18
N ASP A 301 -34.73 -27.07 5.11
CA ASP A 301 -33.96 -28.21 4.62
C ASP A 301 -32.52 -28.27 5.19
N GLY A 302 -32.22 -27.46 6.19
CA GLY A 302 -31.06 -27.65 7.06
C GLY A 302 -29.72 -27.41 6.38
N ASP A 303 -29.60 -26.34 5.58
CA ASP A 303 -28.35 -25.96 4.89
C ASP A 303 -27.13 -25.78 5.82
N GLY A 304 -27.38 -25.73 7.13
CA GLY A 304 -26.45 -26.10 8.19
C GLY A 304 -25.49 -25.00 8.61
N ASP A 305 -25.54 -23.84 7.96
CA ASP A 305 -24.79 -22.66 8.38
C ASP A 305 -25.51 -21.38 7.95
N VAL A 306 -26.60 -21.07 8.66
CA VAL A 306 -27.35 -19.80 8.52
C VAL A 306 -26.42 -18.58 8.63
N ALA A 307 -25.29 -18.71 9.33
CA ALA A 307 -24.30 -17.64 9.45
C ALA A 307 -23.50 -17.40 8.16
N ARG A 308 -23.38 -18.40 7.25
CA ARG A 308 -22.70 -18.24 5.96
C ARG A 308 -23.63 -17.97 4.79
N PHE A 309 -24.70 -18.76 4.64
CA PHE A 309 -25.57 -18.71 3.47
C PHE A 309 -26.96 -18.11 3.76
N GLY A 310 -27.12 -17.44 4.90
CA GLY A 310 -28.32 -16.71 5.26
C GLY A 310 -29.55 -17.59 5.48
N GLY A 311 -30.54 -17.04 6.19
CA GLY A 311 -31.87 -17.64 6.30
C GLY A 311 -32.70 -17.50 5.02
N LEU A 312 -34.00 -17.80 5.12
CA LEU A 312 -35.00 -18.00 4.05
C LEU A 312 -35.09 -16.96 2.93
N VAL A 313 -34.45 -15.79 3.02
CA VAL A 313 -34.55 -14.74 2.00
C VAL A 313 -33.20 -14.05 1.84
N VAL A 314 -32.64 -14.07 0.63
CA VAL A 314 -31.64 -13.07 0.22
C VAL A 314 -32.37 -11.73 0.25
N ALA A 315 -32.34 -11.07 1.41
CA ALA A 315 -32.88 -9.73 1.51
C ALA A 315 -32.19 -8.88 0.42
N PRO A 316 -32.89 -7.99 -0.28
CA PRO A 316 -32.26 -7.00 -1.17
C PRO A 316 -31.10 -6.24 -0.49
N GLU A 317 -31.16 -6.20 0.85
CA GLU A 317 -30.19 -5.60 1.78
C GLU A 317 -28.98 -6.49 2.10
N SER A 318 -28.96 -7.75 1.64
CA SER A 318 -27.85 -8.67 1.88
C SER A 318 -26.57 -8.16 1.22
N PRO A 319 -25.43 -8.13 1.93
CA PRO A 319 -24.17 -7.65 1.37
C PRO A 319 -23.60 -8.55 0.27
N PHE A 320 -23.89 -9.86 0.31
CA PHE A 320 -23.42 -10.86 -0.66
C PHE A 320 -24.57 -11.69 -1.25
N LEU A 321 -24.30 -12.41 -2.34
CA LEU A 321 -25.30 -13.15 -3.12
C LEU A 321 -26.20 -14.05 -2.27
N LEU A 322 -25.61 -14.76 -1.31
CA LEU A 322 -26.31 -15.74 -0.49
C LEU A 322 -26.34 -15.34 1.00
N GLY A 323 -26.17 -14.06 1.37
CA GLY A 323 -26.30 -13.65 2.77
C GLY A 323 -25.15 -12.77 3.30
N PRO A 324 -24.84 -12.84 4.60
CA PRO A 324 -23.87 -11.95 5.24
C PRO A 324 -22.41 -12.29 4.93
N SER A 325 -22.13 -13.48 4.39
CA SER A 325 -20.78 -13.92 4.03
C SER A 325 -20.65 -14.18 2.52
N PRO A 326 -19.47 -13.96 1.92
CA PRO A 326 -19.26 -14.20 0.50
C PRO A 326 -19.26 -15.70 0.18
N CYS A 327 -20.00 -16.09 -0.87
CA CYS A 327 -19.96 -17.42 -1.48
C CYS A 327 -18.95 -17.47 -2.64
N ALA A 328 -18.83 -18.62 -3.29
CA ALA A 328 -17.83 -18.81 -4.35
C ALA A 328 -17.98 -17.82 -5.53
N VAL A 329 -19.23 -17.48 -5.89
CA VAL A 329 -19.53 -16.51 -6.95
C VAL A 329 -19.02 -15.12 -6.56
N ASP A 330 -19.33 -14.68 -5.35
CA ASP A 330 -18.91 -13.38 -4.81
C ASP A 330 -17.39 -13.24 -4.88
N VAL A 331 -16.67 -14.22 -4.36
CA VAL A 331 -15.20 -14.19 -4.25
C VAL A 331 -14.52 -14.10 -5.62
N LEU A 332 -15.00 -14.85 -6.62
CA LEU A 332 -14.41 -14.85 -7.96
C LEU A 332 -14.68 -13.53 -8.73
N LEU A 333 -15.80 -12.87 -8.44
CA LEU A 333 -16.16 -11.59 -9.06
C LEU A 333 -15.29 -10.44 -8.58
N LEU A 334 -14.90 -10.41 -7.29
CA LEU A 334 -14.25 -9.24 -6.68
C LEU A 334 -13.04 -8.72 -7.48
N PRO A 335 -12.06 -9.54 -7.90
CA PRO A 335 -10.92 -9.03 -8.68
C PRO A 335 -11.30 -8.54 -10.08
N LEU A 336 -12.40 -9.03 -10.66
CA LEU A 336 -12.92 -8.47 -11.91
C LEU A 336 -13.57 -7.11 -11.64
N LEU A 337 -14.40 -6.99 -10.60
CA LEU A 337 -15.09 -5.74 -10.25
C LEU A 337 -14.10 -4.63 -9.88
N GLU A 338 -13.03 -4.94 -9.17
CA GLU A 338 -11.91 -4.01 -8.97
C GLU A 338 -11.39 -3.50 -10.31
N ARG A 339 -11.16 -4.39 -11.28
CA ARG A 339 -10.71 -3.98 -12.62
C ARG A 339 -11.75 -3.18 -13.37
N CYS A 340 -13.02 -3.55 -13.28
CA CYS A 340 -14.11 -2.79 -13.87
C CYS A 340 -14.06 -1.34 -13.35
N GLU A 341 -13.95 -1.18 -12.03
CA GLU A 341 -13.78 0.12 -11.36
C GLU A 341 -12.54 0.88 -11.85
N ALA A 342 -11.41 0.18 -12.03
CA ALA A 342 -10.18 0.76 -12.59
C ALA A 342 -10.33 1.32 -14.01
N ASN A 343 -11.30 0.82 -14.78
CA ASN A 343 -11.54 1.21 -16.16
C ASN A 343 -12.74 2.16 -16.32
N VAL A 344 -13.33 2.60 -15.19
CA VAL A 344 -14.30 3.68 -15.20
C VAL A 344 -13.59 4.98 -15.58
N PRO A 345 -14.21 5.84 -16.40
CA PRO A 345 -13.70 7.17 -16.66
C PRO A 345 -13.58 7.94 -15.34
N HIS A 346 -12.35 8.14 -14.87
CA HIS A 346 -12.10 8.91 -13.67
C HIS A 346 -12.13 10.41 -14.04
N PRO A 347 -12.82 11.28 -13.27
CA PRO A 347 -12.96 12.72 -13.58
C PRO A 347 -11.62 13.45 -13.70
N ILE A 348 -10.58 12.96 -13.03
CA ILE A 348 -9.18 13.47 -13.12
C ILE A 348 -8.45 12.99 -14.40
N VAL A 349 -8.84 11.86 -14.99
CA VAL A 349 -8.11 11.22 -16.12
C VAL A 349 -8.78 11.49 -17.47
N GLY A 350 -10.07 11.83 -17.48
CA GLY A 350 -10.78 12.32 -18.67
C GLY A 350 -11.09 11.27 -19.74
N THR A 351 -12.34 11.29 -20.19
CA THR A 351 -12.84 10.80 -21.49
C THR A 351 -12.86 9.28 -21.74
N GLY A 352 -13.73 8.60 -21.00
CA GLY A 352 -14.50 7.46 -21.51
C GLY A 352 -15.96 7.69 -21.15
N SER A 353 -16.90 7.06 -21.82
CA SER A 353 -18.34 7.13 -21.55
C SER A 353 -18.66 6.79 -20.08
N ALA A 354 -19.52 7.56 -19.41
CA ALA A 354 -20.08 7.27 -18.08
C ALA A 354 -20.77 5.88 -17.93
N ARG A 355 -20.74 5.07 -18.99
CA ARG A 355 -21.41 3.77 -19.16
C ARG A 355 -20.71 2.60 -18.48
N LEU A 356 -19.43 2.72 -18.11
CA LEU A 356 -18.69 1.61 -17.48
C LEU A 356 -18.54 1.75 -15.96
N ALA A 357 -19.07 2.84 -15.37
CA ALA A 357 -19.11 3.00 -13.92
C ALA A 357 -19.91 1.86 -13.28
N LEU A 358 -19.40 1.32 -12.16
CA LEU A 358 -20.15 0.33 -11.38
C LEU A 358 -21.53 0.84 -10.95
N GLY A 359 -21.78 2.15 -10.95
CA GLY A 359 -23.11 2.72 -10.76
C GLY A 359 -24.19 2.25 -11.75
N ARG A 360 -23.81 1.69 -12.91
CA ARG A 360 -24.74 1.01 -13.85
C ARG A 360 -25.24 -0.34 -13.31
N TRP A 361 -24.44 -1.01 -12.49
CA TRP A 361 -24.67 -2.36 -11.97
C TRP A 361 -24.71 -2.30 -10.44
N PRO A 362 -25.80 -1.78 -9.85
CA PRO A 362 -25.87 -1.48 -8.43
C PRO A 362 -25.70 -2.72 -7.54
N GLY A 363 -26.13 -3.90 -7.95
CA GLY A 363 -25.92 -5.17 -7.26
C GLY A 363 -24.43 -5.52 -7.14
N LEU A 364 -23.71 -5.51 -8.25
CA LEU A 364 -22.26 -5.72 -8.27
C LEU A 364 -21.50 -4.61 -7.54
N ALA A 365 -21.95 -3.36 -7.61
CA ALA A 365 -21.37 -2.26 -6.83
C ALA A 365 -21.55 -2.46 -5.31
N ARG A 366 -22.75 -2.91 -4.89
CA ARG A 366 -23.02 -3.28 -3.49
C ARG A 366 -22.09 -4.39 -3.02
N LEU A 367 -21.94 -5.47 -3.82
CA LEU A 367 -21.02 -6.56 -3.55
C LEU A 367 -19.58 -6.05 -3.28
N LEU A 368 -19.02 -5.26 -4.20
CA LEU A 368 -17.65 -4.77 -4.05
C LEU A 368 -17.49 -3.88 -2.81
N ASN A 369 -18.46 -2.99 -2.55
CA ASN A 369 -18.44 -2.11 -1.38
C ASN A 369 -18.55 -2.89 -0.07
N ALA A 370 -19.45 -3.88 -0.01
CA ALA A 370 -19.61 -4.74 1.15
C ALA A 370 -18.36 -5.59 1.43
N ALA A 371 -17.72 -6.10 0.38
CA ALA A 371 -16.49 -6.85 0.52
C ALA A 371 -15.34 -5.98 1.06
N ARG A 372 -15.25 -4.72 0.62
CA ARG A 372 -14.23 -3.75 1.08
C ARG A 372 -14.48 -3.18 2.47
N SER A 373 -15.74 -3.02 2.87
CA SER A 373 -16.07 -2.51 4.21
C SER A 373 -15.70 -3.51 5.30
N GLY A 374 -15.48 -4.78 4.95
CA GLY A 374 -15.07 -5.79 5.92
C GLY A 374 -16.12 -6.08 6.98
N GLY A 375 -17.41 -5.91 6.63
CA GLY A 375 -18.53 -6.25 7.51
C GLY A 375 -18.39 -7.65 8.12
N GLU A 376 -19.11 -7.90 9.22
CA GLU A 376 -19.05 -9.17 9.97
C GLU A 376 -19.18 -10.37 9.02
N GLY A 377 -18.05 -11.04 8.73
CA GLY A 377 -18.01 -12.22 7.85
C GLY A 377 -17.07 -12.12 6.64
N CYS A 378 -16.67 -10.93 6.19
CA CYS A 378 -15.78 -10.81 5.02
C CYS A 378 -14.29 -10.92 5.39
N SER A 379 -13.81 -12.15 5.59
CA SER A 379 -12.40 -12.42 5.94
C SER A 379 -11.37 -12.01 4.87
N ILE A 380 -11.81 -11.72 3.64
CA ILE A 380 -10.95 -11.36 2.51
C ILE A 380 -10.88 -9.84 2.26
N ALA A 381 -11.60 -9.02 3.04
CA ALA A 381 -11.56 -7.57 2.91
C ALA A 381 -10.15 -6.96 2.93
N PRO A 382 -9.21 -7.42 3.79
CA PRO A 382 -7.84 -6.91 3.81
C PRO A 382 -7.04 -7.23 2.52
N LEU A 383 -7.57 -8.07 1.63
CA LEU A 383 -6.95 -8.43 0.37
C LEU A 383 -7.51 -7.67 -0.83
N LEU A 384 -8.50 -6.81 -0.61
CA LEU A 384 -9.10 -6.00 -1.67
C LEU A 384 -8.41 -4.64 -1.77
N SER A 385 -8.26 -4.21 -3.01
CA SER A 385 -7.71 -2.91 -3.38
C SER A 385 -8.78 -1.84 -3.25
N ASP A 386 -8.43 -0.65 -2.77
CA ASP A 386 -9.33 0.49 -2.81
C ASP A 386 -9.43 1.07 -4.24
N PRO A 387 -10.48 1.87 -4.56
CA PRO A 387 -10.67 2.43 -5.89
C PRO A 387 -9.47 3.25 -6.39
N THR A 388 -8.87 4.05 -5.51
CA THR A 388 -7.74 4.93 -5.85
C THR A 388 -6.52 4.11 -6.25
N THR A 389 -6.21 3.07 -5.47
CA THR A 389 -5.15 2.12 -5.84
C THR A 389 -5.39 1.55 -7.23
N THR A 390 -6.61 1.05 -7.43
CA THR A 390 -6.95 0.26 -8.59
C THR A 390 -6.81 1.09 -9.88
N VAL A 391 -7.30 2.33 -9.85
CA VAL A 391 -7.07 3.32 -10.90
C VAL A 391 -5.58 3.62 -11.07
N GLY A 392 -4.86 3.93 -9.97
CA GLY A 392 -3.43 4.29 -10.01
C GLY A 392 -2.58 3.25 -10.73
N ILE A 393 -2.75 1.96 -10.40
CA ILE A 393 -2.01 0.91 -11.11
C ILE A 393 -2.52 0.70 -12.52
N ARG A 394 -3.82 0.81 -12.81
CA ARG A 394 -4.29 0.74 -14.20
C ARG A 394 -3.58 1.77 -15.06
N LEU A 395 -3.49 3.01 -14.58
CA LEU A 395 -2.78 4.07 -15.27
C LEU A 395 -1.29 3.70 -15.44
N ALA A 396 -0.65 3.14 -14.41
CA ALA A 396 0.76 2.75 -14.46
C ALA A 396 1.02 1.61 -15.47
N VAL A 397 0.16 0.59 -15.50
CA VAL A 397 0.27 -0.59 -16.37
C VAL A 397 0.00 -0.23 -17.83
N THR A 398 -1.04 0.58 -18.09
CA THR A 398 -1.36 1.06 -19.46
C THR A 398 -0.40 2.11 -19.97
N GLY A 399 0.34 2.75 -19.07
CA GLY A 399 1.03 4.00 -19.37
C GLY A 399 0.04 5.14 -19.68
N ALA A 400 -1.23 5.05 -19.28
CA ALA A 400 -2.19 6.13 -19.42
C ALA A 400 -1.86 7.33 -18.50
N VAL A 401 -1.11 7.12 -17.39
CA VAL A 401 -0.53 8.23 -16.59
C VAL A 401 0.18 9.25 -17.49
N ALA A 402 0.79 8.78 -18.57
CA ALA A 402 1.55 9.64 -19.48
C ALA A 402 0.72 10.54 -20.39
N ARG A 403 -0.56 10.22 -20.61
CA ARG A 403 -1.40 10.88 -21.61
C ARG A 403 -2.33 11.90 -20.99
N ALA A 404 -2.78 11.67 -19.76
CA ALA A 404 -3.46 12.67 -18.97
C ALA A 404 -2.41 13.43 -18.18
N VAL A 405 -2.26 14.74 -18.43
CA VAL A 405 -1.68 15.61 -17.40
C VAL A 405 -2.65 15.50 -16.24
N LEU A 406 -2.25 14.77 -15.18
CA LEU A 406 -3.03 14.82 -13.95
C LEU A 406 -3.15 16.30 -13.60
N PRO A 407 -4.37 16.85 -13.46
CA PRO A 407 -4.53 18.24 -13.09
C PRO A 407 -3.63 18.50 -11.89
N PRO A 408 -2.92 19.65 -11.87
CA PRO A 408 -2.12 20.00 -10.71
C PRO A 408 -3.03 19.86 -9.49
N PRO A 409 -2.50 19.36 -8.34
CA PRO A 409 -3.28 19.35 -7.12
C PRO A 409 -3.92 20.73 -6.97
N PRO A 410 -5.22 20.82 -6.65
CA PRO A 410 -5.92 22.09 -6.53
C PRO A 410 -5.07 23.08 -5.73
N ALA A 411 -5.06 24.37 -6.07
CA ALA A 411 -4.24 25.36 -5.34
C ALA A 411 -4.70 25.47 -3.86
N ASP A 412 -5.96 25.14 -3.60
CA ASP A 412 -6.63 24.93 -2.32
C ASP A 412 -6.49 23.49 -1.78
N GLY A 413 -5.69 22.64 -2.43
CA GLY A 413 -5.55 21.21 -2.16
C GLY A 413 -5.10 20.89 -0.74
N GLY A 414 -4.44 21.82 -0.06
CA GLY A 414 -4.15 21.69 1.38
C GLY A 414 -5.41 21.75 2.26
N ALA A 415 -6.39 22.59 1.92
CA ALA A 415 -7.65 22.70 2.64
C ALA A 415 -8.58 21.52 2.31
N ALA A 416 -8.68 21.13 1.03
CA ALA A 416 -9.42 19.93 0.67
C ALA A 416 -8.81 18.67 1.30
N ALA A 417 -7.48 18.51 1.28
CA ALA A 417 -6.81 17.40 1.95
C ALA A 417 -7.02 17.43 3.48
N ALA A 418 -7.04 18.61 4.11
CA ALA A 418 -7.34 18.74 5.54
C ALA A 418 -8.76 18.27 5.87
N VAL A 419 -9.76 18.71 5.08
CA VAL A 419 -11.15 18.26 5.23
C VAL A 419 -11.27 16.74 5.05
N TRP A 420 -10.56 16.17 4.07
CA TRP A 420 -10.50 14.71 3.87
C TRP A 420 -9.86 13.99 5.06
N VAL A 421 -8.75 14.52 5.59
CA VAL A 421 -8.07 13.97 6.78
C VAL A 421 -9.00 14.00 8.00
N GLU A 422 -9.80 15.06 8.14
CA GLU A 422 -10.76 15.23 9.24
C GLU A 422 -11.95 14.29 9.11
N SER A 423 -12.52 14.13 7.91
CA SER A 423 -13.61 13.18 7.68
C SER A 423 -13.18 11.72 7.90
N ASP A 424 -11.93 11.37 7.56
CA ASP A 424 -11.37 10.03 7.79
C ASP A 424 -10.99 9.79 9.28
N SER A 425 -10.98 10.82 10.12
CA SER A 425 -10.49 10.73 11.51
C SER A 425 -11.52 10.22 12.53
N ALA A 426 -12.79 10.03 12.16
CA ALA A 426 -13.90 9.89 13.10
C ALA A 426 -14.15 8.49 13.71
N GLY A 427 -13.32 7.46 13.47
CA GLY A 427 -13.53 6.16 14.16
C GLY A 427 -12.41 5.14 14.06
N GLU A 428 -11.86 4.93 12.86
CA GLU A 428 -10.81 3.92 12.61
C GLU A 428 -9.45 4.55 12.21
N GLY A 429 -9.43 5.87 12.02
CA GLY A 429 -8.31 6.57 11.40
C GLY A 429 -7.00 6.60 12.21
N ALA A 430 -7.05 6.53 13.55
CA ALA A 430 -5.82 6.66 14.36
C ALA A 430 -4.90 5.44 14.27
N ALA A 431 -5.47 4.22 14.37
CA ALA A 431 -4.72 2.98 14.21
C ALA A 431 -4.19 2.87 12.77
N ALA A 432 -5.03 3.17 11.78
CA ALA A 432 -4.66 3.18 10.37
C ALA A 432 -3.52 4.17 10.04
N ARG A 433 -3.58 5.41 10.56
CA ARG A 433 -2.52 6.41 10.43
C ARG A 433 -1.22 5.96 11.10
N ARG A 434 -1.31 5.37 12.30
CA ARG A 434 -0.15 4.86 13.02
C ARG A 434 0.52 3.71 12.27
N ASP A 435 -0.26 2.76 11.74
CA ASP A 435 0.28 1.68 10.89
C ASP A 435 0.93 2.23 9.62
N ALA A 436 0.28 3.18 8.94
CA ALA A 436 0.86 3.87 7.78
C ALA A 436 2.19 4.57 8.12
N ALA A 437 2.25 5.26 9.24
CA ALA A 437 3.47 5.89 9.74
C ALA A 437 4.55 4.85 10.08
N ALA A 438 4.21 3.77 10.77
CA ALA A 438 5.15 2.70 11.14
C ALA A 438 5.76 2.07 9.90
N ARG A 439 4.95 1.77 8.86
CA ARG A 439 5.41 1.25 7.57
C ARG A 439 6.31 2.22 6.83
N LEU A 440 5.92 3.49 6.78
CA LEU A 440 6.75 4.51 6.17
C LEU A 440 8.10 4.61 6.90
N CYS A 441 8.11 4.63 8.23
CA CYS A 441 9.33 4.72 9.02
C CYS A 441 10.25 3.52 8.82
N ALA A 442 9.69 2.31 8.75
CA ALA A 442 10.45 1.08 8.52
C ALA A 442 11.22 1.07 7.19
N LYS A 443 10.77 1.86 6.19
CA LYS A 443 11.36 1.92 4.84
C LYS A 443 11.67 3.34 4.34
N GLY A 444 11.68 4.34 5.23
CA GLY A 444 11.63 5.76 4.87
C GLY A 444 12.69 6.19 3.85
N ALA A 445 13.94 5.81 4.08
CA ALA A 445 15.06 6.14 3.18
C ALA A 445 14.96 5.47 1.79
N ALA A 446 14.35 4.28 1.69
CA ALA A 446 14.13 3.61 0.41
C ALA A 446 12.94 4.24 -0.33
N VAL A 447 11.87 4.57 0.40
CA VAL A 447 10.70 5.27 -0.13
C VAL A 447 11.07 6.66 -0.63
N ALA A 448 11.91 7.41 0.09
CA ALA A 448 12.39 8.73 -0.33
C ALA A 448 13.15 8.67 -1.66
N ARG A 449 14.08 7.72 -1.80
CA ARG A 449 14.81 7.50 -3.06
C ARG A 449 13.89 7.09 -4.20
N PHE A 450 12.91 6.23 -3.93
CA PHE A 450 11.92 5.82 -4.91
C PHE A 450 11.06 6.99 -5.38
N ALA A 451 10.52 7.78 -4.45
CA ALA A 451 9.67 8.93 -4.76
C ALA A 451 10.45 10.03 -5.49
N ALA A 452 11.67 10.34 -5.04
CA ALA A 452 12.55 11.31 -5.71
C ALA A 452 12.87 10.92 -7.16
N GLY A 453 13.05 9.62 -7.43
CA GLY A 453 13.25 9.12 -8.80
C GLY A 453 11.98 9.14 -9.67
N GLY A 454 10.81 9.31 -9.04
CA GLY A 454 9.50 9.43 -9.67
C GLY A 454 9.06 10.86 -9.96
N ALA A 455 9.56 11.85 -9.19
CA ALA A 455 9.24 13.27 -9.37
C ALA A 455 9.53 13.74 -10.81
N GLY A 456 8.57 14.44 -11.43
CA GLY A 456 8.66 14.87 -12.83
C GLY A 456 8.57 13.76 -13.88
N THR A 457 8.47 12.49 -13.47
CA THR A 457 8.37 11.33 -14.38
C THR A 457 6.95 10.81 -14.56
N GLY A 458 5.93 11.68 -14.47
CA GLY A 458 4.54 11.40 -14.90
C GLY A 458 4.40 10.99 -16.38
N ARG A 459 5.48 10.54 -17.03
CA ARG A 459 5.60 10.11 -18.40
C ARG A 459 6.40 8.81 -18.44
N PRO A 460 6.03 7.88 -19.33
CA PRO A 460 6.51 6.52 -19.28
C PRO A 460 7.97 6.52 -19.75
N ARG A 461 8.88 6.01 -18.91
CA ARG A 461 10.23 5.60 -19.33
C ARG A 461 10.20 4.64 -20.55
N LYS A 462 9.04 4.05 -20.87
CA LYS A 462 8.84 3.06 -21.94
C LYS A 462 8.80 3.58 -23.38
N ARG A 463 8.92 4.88 -23.68
CA ARG A 463 8.99 5.36 -25.09
C ARG A 463 10.37 5.79 -25.61
N ALA A 464 11.40 5.82 -24.76
CA ALA A 464 12.78 6.00 -25.25
C ALA A 464 13.37 4.72 -25.88
N LYS A 465 12.72 3.55 -25.71
CA LYS A 465 13.09 2.34 -26.46
C LYS A 465 12.43 2.37 -27.85
N ALA A 466 13.29 2.65 -28.83
CA ALA A 466 13.24 2.04 -30.15
C ALA A 466 12.03 2.37 -31.03
N LYS A 467 12.05 3.58 -31.61
CA LYS A 467 11.97 3.60 -33.08
C LYS A 467 13.28 2.96 -33.55
N LYS A 468 13.23 1.65 -33.75
CA LYS A 468 14.32 0.77 -34.16
C LYS A 468 14.75 1.22 -35.56
N GLY A 469 15.61 2.24 -35.63
CA GLY A 469 15.96 2.87 -36.90
C GLY A 469 17.00 4.00 -36.86
N GLY A 470 17.32 4.56 -35.70
CA GLY A 470 18.41 5.53 -35.58
C GLY A 470 19.16 5.35 -34.28
N GLY A 471 20.47 5.10 -34.33
CA GLY A 471 21.36 4.78 -33.20
C GLY A 471 21.57 5.88 -32.16
N GLY A 472 20.60 6.79 -31.95
CA GLY A 472 20.63 7.79 -30.88
C GLY A 472 19.88 7.30 -29.66
N GLY A 473 20.55 6.59 -28.76
CA GLY A 473 19.98 6.29 -27.43
C GLY A 473 19.70 7.61 -26.70
N ALA A 474 18.44 7.87 -26.35
CA ALA A 474 18.13 9.01 -25.49
C ALA A 474 18.91 8.86 -24.17
N PRO A 475 19.55 9.93 -23.68
CA PRO A 475 20.33 9.85 -22.45
C PRO A 475 19.43 9.39 -21.29
N PRO A 476 19.95 8.54 -20.38
CA PRO A 476 19.20 8.14 -19.19
C PRO A 476 18.74 9.39 -18.44
N SER A 477 17.51 9.37 -17.91
CA SER A 477 17.04 10.44 -17.03
C SER A 477 18.06 10.63 -15.92
N PRO A 478 18.46 11.87 -15.60
CA PRO A 478 19.43 12.11 -14.55
C PRO A 478 18.91 11.51 -13.24
N SER A 479 19.81 10.86 -12.50
CA SER A 479 19.48 10.41 -11.14
C SER A 479 19.13 11.64 -10.30
N PRO A 480 18.14 11.55 -9.38
CA PRO A 480 17.80 12.68 -8.52
C PRO A 480 19.05 13.11 -7.72
N SER A 481 19.21 14.41 -7.52
CA SER A 481 20.34 14.91 -6.73
C SER A 481 20.22 14.47 -5.27
N SER A 482 21.33 14.44 -4.53
CA SER A 482 21.30 14.16 -3.09
C SER A 482 20.45 15.17 -2.32
N GLU A 483 20.40 16.42 -2.79
CA GLU A 483 19.57 17.49 -2.24
C GLU A 483 18.07 17.22 -2.44
N ASP A 484 17.67 16.74 -3.63
CA ASP A 484 16.29 16.35 -3.90
C ASP A 484 15.84 15.21 -3.01
N VAL A 485 16.68 14.18 -2.87
CA VAL A 485 16.41 13.05 -1.99
C VAL A 485 16.29 13.52 -0.53
N GLY A 486 17.13 14.47 -0.10
CA GLY A 486 17.08 15.07 1.23
C GLY A 486 15.81 15.86 1.50
N ALA A 487 15.31 16.62 0.52
CA ALA A 487 14.05 17.36 0.63
C ALA A 487 12.84 16.41 0.67
N VAL A 488 12.82 15.38 -0.18
CA VAL A 488 11.78 14.34 -0.18
C VAL A 488 11.77 13.57 1.15
N ASP A 489 12.94 13.18 1.67
CA ASP A 489 13.07 12.53 2.97
C ASP A 489 12.48 13.37 4.10
N ALA A 490 12.82 14.67 4.15
CA ALA A 490 12.29 15.59 5.15
C ALA A 490 10.76 15.74 5.04
N ALA A 491 10.23 15.84 3.81
CA ALA A 491 8.80 15.93 3.55
C ALA A 491 8.04 14.65 3.97
N LEU A 492 8.61 13.47 3.73
CA LEU A 492 8.03 12.20 4.19
C LEU A 492 8.04 12.08 5.72
N ARG A 493 9.10 12.55 6.39
CA ARG A 493 9.14 12.62 7.86
C ARG A 493 8.11 13.58 8.42
N LEU A 494 7.84 14.69 7.74
CA LEU A 494 6.75 15.60 8.09
C LEU A 494 5.39 14.89 7.96
N ALA A 495 5.13 14.18 6.85
CA ALA A 495 3.90 13.42 6.66
C ALA A 495 3.70 12.34 7.75
N ALA A 496 4.75 11.59 8.08
CA ALA A 496 4.72 10.61 9.18
C ALA A 496 4.43 11.27 10.53
N GLY A 497 5.08 12.39 10.83
CA GLY A 497 4.79 13.15 12.05
C GLY A 497 3.32 13.59 12.12
N LEU A 498 2.77 14.13 11.02
CA LEU A 498 1.36 14.54 10.98
C LEU A 498 0.40 13.36 11.20
N MET A 499 0.69 12.17 10.64
CA MET A 499 -0.11 10.96 10.87
C MET A 499 -0.18 10.56 12.36
N LEU A 500 0.91 10.78 13.10
CA LEU A 500 1.02 10.44 14.54
C LEU A 500 0.38 11.48 15.47
N LEU A 501 0.24 12.73 15.02
CA LEU A 501 -0.26 13.84 15.84
C LEU A 501 -1.78 13.88 16.00
N ALA A 502 -2.53 13.19 15.14
CA ALA A 502 -3.98 13.26 15.15
C ALA A 502 -4.54 12.47 16.36
N PRO A 503 -5.46 13.08 17.14
CA PRO A 503 -5.86 12.60 18.46
C PRO A 503 -6.36 11.16 18.41
N ALA A 504 -5.97 10.36 19.40
CA ALA A 504 -6.54 9.03 19.59
C ALA A 504 -8.04 9.19 19.95
N PRO A 505 -8.96 8.50 19.26
CA PRO A 505 -10.40 8.68 19.45
C PRO A 505 -10.90 8.29 20.86
N ASN A 506 -10.09 7.59 21.65
CA ASN A 506 -10.48 7.02 22.95
C ASN A 506 -9.75 7.62 24.16
N ALA A 507 -9.19 8.83 24.06
CA ALA A 507 -8.98 9.61 25.27
C ALA A 507 -10.38 9.99 25.79
N ALA A 508 -11.01 9.07 26.54
CA ALA A 508 -12.29 9.30 27.19
C ALA A 508 -12.27 10.71 27.78
N PRO A 509 -13.27 11.56 27.50
CA PRO A 509 -13.29 12.91 28.02
C PRO A 509 -13.05 12.79 29.52
N GLN A 510 -11.89 13.26 29.98
CA GLN A 510 -11.58 13.18 31.40
C GLN A 510 -12.75 13.87 32.10
N PRO A 511 -13.42 13.20 33.06
CA PRO A 511 -14.53 13.81 33.76
C PRO A 511 -14.03 15.11 34.35
N THR A 512 -14.45 16.23 33.76
CA THR A 512 -14.14 17.55 34.26
C THR A 512 -14.89 17.66 35.58
N CYS A 513 -14.18 17.38 36.67
CA CYS A 513 -14.66 17.51 38.03
C CYS A 513 -15.32 18.89 38.16
N GLY A 514 -16.60 18.90 38.48
CA GLY A 514 -17.47 20.08 38.41
C GLY A 514 -16.89 21.32 39.08
N ALA A 515 -16.55 22.31 38.26
CA ALA A 515 -16.53 23.70 38.64
C ALA A 515 -17.59 24.40 37.76
N GLU A 516 -18.81 24.54 38.31
CA GLU A 516 -19.84 25.37 37.73
C GLU A 516 -19.35 26.83 37.69
N GLY A 517 -19.36 27.44 36.51
CA GLY A 517 -19.32 28.91 36.39
C GLY A 517 -18.12 29.50 35.66
N ALA A 518 -17.93 29.18 34.38
CA ALA A 518 -17.32 30.11 33.43
C ALA A 518 -17.92 29.90 32.03
N PRO A 519 -18.54 30.91 31.41
CA PRO A 519 -19.07 30.80 30.07
C PRO A 519 -17.96 30.85 29.03
N GLY A 520 -17.93 29.84 28.16
CA GLY A 520 -17.60 29.99 26.75
C GLY A 520 -16.12 30.13 26.39
N ASP A 521 -15.45 28.99 26.20
CA ASP A 521 -14.53 28.85 25.06
C ASP A 521 -14.55 27.38 24.60
N SER A 522 -15.60 27.02 23.87
CA SER A 522 -15.71 25.70 23.20
C SER A 522 -14.70 25.67 22.05
N GLY A 523 -13.46 25.31 22.40
CA GLY A 523 -12.30 25.33 21.53
C GLY A 523 -12.51 24.56 20.22
N SER A 524 -12.72 25.31 19.14
CA SER A 524 -12.65 24.89 17.73
C SER A 524 -11.21 24.59 17.26
N GLY A 525 -10.32 24.19 18.17
CA GLY A 525 -8.87 24.06 17.94
C GLY A 525 -8.40 22.86 17.11
N GLY A 526 -9.32 22.16 16.44
CA GLY A 526 -9.03 20.93 15.69
C GLY A 526 -8.47 21.19 14.29
N GLU A 527 -9.26 21.84 13.42
CA GLU A 527 -8.96 21.90 11.97
C GLU A 527 -7.75 22.80 11.65
N GLY A 528 -7.61 23.92 12.35
CA GLY A 528 -6.45 24.81 12.19
C GLY A 528 -5.12 24.17 12.58
N SER A 529 -5.12 23.05 13.33
CA SER A 529 -3.90 22.50 13.94
C SER A 529 -3.06 21.69 12.94
N LEU A 530 -3.67 20.83 12.12
CA LEU A 530 -2.91 19.97 11.20
C LEU A 530 -2.37 20.74 10.00
N LEU A 531 -3.20 21.59 9.38
CA LEU A 531 -2.76 22.42 8.25
C LEU A 531 -1.68 23.42 8.68
N ALA A 532 -1.83 24.10 9.83
CA ALA A 532 -0.80 25.01 10.33
C ALA A 532 0.53 24.29 10.63
N ARG A 533 0.47 23.06 11.17
CA ARG A 533 1.67 22.24 11.38
C ARG A 533 2.31 21.81 10.06
N ALA A 534 1.51 21.42 9.07
CA ALA A 534 2.00 21.10 7.74
C ALA A 534 2.68 22.31 7.09
N GLN A 535 2.08 23.49 7.17
CA GLN A 535 2.63 24.75 6.68
C GLN A 535 3.94 25.14 7.39
N GLY A 536 3.97 25.06 8.73
CA GLY A 536 5.18 25.34 9.51
C GLY A 536 6.33 24.39 9.18
N GLY A 537 6.04 23.08 9.11
CA GLY A 537 7.02 22.07 8.70
C GLY A 537 7.49 22.24 7.26
N ALA A 538 6.59 22.55 6.33
CA ALA A 538 6.92 22.85 4.94
C ALA A 538 7.84 24.07 4.83
N GLY A 539 7.58 25.14 5.59
CA GLY A 539 8.45 26.30 5.71
C GLY A 539 9.85 25.95 6.18
N ALA A 540 9.98 25.01 7.13
CA ALA A 540 11.28 24.50 7.59
C ALA A 540 12.00 23.68 6.51
N VAL A 541 11.28 22.87 5.73
CA VAL A 541 11.86 22.11 4.59
C VAL A 541 12.37 23.08 3.52
N VAL A 542 11.56 24.07 3.10
CA VAL A 542 11.96 25.11 2.13
C VAL A 542 13.13 25.94 2.66
N GLY A 543 13.13 26.27 3.95
CA GLY A 543 14.21 27.02 4.59
C GLY A 543 15.55 26.29 4.56
N ARG A 544 15.55 24.95 4.68
CA ARG A 544 16.77 24.14 4.71
C ARG A 544 17.27 23.74 3.33
N HIS A 545 16.38 23.33 2.44
CA HIS A 545 16.74 22.76 1.13
C HIS A 545 16.50 23.72 -0.05
N GLY A 546 16.01 24.94 0.22
CA GLY A 546 15.66 25.90 -0.82
C GLY A 546 14.36 25.58 -1.56
N PRO A 547 13.87 26.51 -2.40
CA PRO A 547 12.57 26.38 -3.06
C PRO A 547 12.54 25.33 -4.17
N GLY A 548 13.64 25.13 -4.90
CA GLY A 548 13.72 24.18 -6.01
C GLY A 548 13.56 22.72 -5.58
N PRO A 549 14.44 22.21 -4.70
CA PRO A 549 14.31 20.85 -4.15
C PRO A 549 12.99 20.63 -3.40
N ALA A 550 12.50 21.63 -2.65
CA ALA A 550 11.21 21.53 -1.96
C ALA A 550 10.01 21.42 -2.93
N ARG A 551 10.03 22.13 -4.06
CA ARG A 551 9.02 21.98 -5.12
C ARG A 551 9.04 20.59 -5.73
N ARG A 552 10.22 20.05 -6.02
CA ARG A 552 10.37 18.67 -6.51
C ARG A 552 9.92 17.65 -5.46
N ALA A 553 10.13 17.93 -4.17
CA ALA A 553 9.61 17.10 -3.09
C ALA A 553 8.08 17.05 -3.09
N ALA A 554 7.40 18.18 -3.27
CA ALA A 554 5.93 18.22 -3.40
C ALA A 554 5.44 17.33 -4.57
N GLU A 555 6.07 17.44 -5.74
CA GLU A 555 5.78 16.58 -6.91
C GLU A 555 6.03 15.09 -6.61
N ALA A 556 7.11 14.77 -5.87
CA ALA A 556 7.42 13.41 -5.44
C ALA A 556 6.37 12.82 -4.49
N LEU A 557 5.81 13.63 -3.60
CA LEU A 557 4.75 13.18 -2.68
C LEU A 557 3.45 12.89 -3.41
N VAL A 558 3.08 13.69 -4.42
CA VAL A 558 1.92 13.43 -5.28
C VAL A 558 2.13 12.11 -6.03
N PHE A 559 3.30 11.95 -6.68
CA PHE A 559 3.68 10.71 -7.33
C PHE A 559 3.54 9.51 -6.38
N LEU A 560 4.03 9.63 -5.15
CA LEU A 560 3.94 8.53 -4.18
C LEU A 560 2.50 8.25 -3.75
N ALA A 561 1.67 9.28 -3.54
CA ALA A 561 0.26 9.12 -3.18
C ALA A 561 -0.51 8.36 -4.28
N GLU A 562 -0.23 8.65 -5.54
CA GLU A 562 -0.86 8.01 -6.70
C GLU A 562 -0.35 6.59 -6.97
N ASN A 563 0.86 6.25 -6.49
CA ASN A 563 1.52 4.97 -6.78
C ASN A 563 1.65 4.04 -5.57
N THR A 564 1.18 4.46 -4.38
CA THR A 564 1.05 3.56 -3.23
C THR A 564 -0.10 2.60 -3.50
N GLY A 565 0.13 1.30 -3.41
CA GLY A 565 -0.89 0.28 -3.63
C GLY A 565 -1.50 -0.27 -2.34
N VAL A 566 -2.82 -0.39 -2.29
CA VAL A 566 -3.58 -1.19 -1.30
C VAL A 566 -4.07 -2.46 -1.99
N PRO A 567 -4.02 -3.64 -1.37
CA PRO A 567 -3.48 -3.94 -0.05
C PRO A 567 -1.97 -4.20 -0.08
N ARG A 568 -1.28 -3.98 -1.21
CA ARG A 568 0.11 -4.43 -1.38
C ARG A 568 1.07 -3.74 -0.41
N ASP A 569 0.98 -2.43 -0.29
CA ASP A 569 1.90 -1.59 0.48
C ASP A 569 1.30 -1.22 1.85
N MET A 570 -0.03 -1.04 1.93
CA MET A 570 -0.79 -0.80 3.17
C MET A 570 -2.21 -1.38 3.04
N ASP A 571 -2.89 -1.68 4.15
CA ASP A 571 -4.34 -1.98 4.12
C ASP A 571 -5.13 -0.72 3.76
N ALA A 572 -6.40 -0.86 3.34
CA ALA A 572 -7.15 0.25 2.74
C ALA A 572 -7.25 1.50 3.63
N PRO A 573 -7.58 1.40 4.93
CA PRO A 573 -7.60 2.56 5.81
C PRO A 573 -6.22 3.23 5.94
N ALA A 574 -5.16 2.45 6.11
CA ALA A 574 -3.79 2.96 6.25
C ALA A 574 -3.29 3.61 4.95
N GLY A 575 -3.60 3.00 3.79
CA GLY A 575 -3.27 3.56 2.48
C GLY A 575 -3.98 4.89 2.21
N ARG A 576 -5.27 5.02 2.56
CA ARG A 576 -6.01 6.29 2.46
C ARG A 576 -5.39 7.37 3.35
N ALA A 577 -5.14 7.03 4.62
CA ALA A 577 -4.46 7.91 5.56
C ALA A 577 -3.09 8.38 5.04
N PHE A 578 -2.29 7.47 4.51
CA PHE A 578 -0.99 7.82 3.94
C PHE A 578 -1.12 8.81 2.79
N ARG A 579 -1.98 8.53 1.81
CA ARG A 579 -2.19 9.40 0.65
C ARG A 579 -2.67 10.80 1.04
N SER A 580 -3.65 10.89 1.94
CA SER A 580 -4.21 12.18 2.36
C SER A 580 -3.14 13.05 3.04
N HIS A 581 -2.27 12.46 3.86
CA HIS A 581 -1.18 13.18 4.52
C HIS A 581 -0.06 13.56 3.54
N LEU A 582 0.25 12.72 2.55
CA LEU A 582 1.18 13.08 1.47
C LEU A 582 0.68 14.28 0.67
N LEU A 583 -0.62 14.31 0.34
CA LEU A 583 -1.24 15.41 -0.41
C LEU A 583 -1.31 16.69 0.44
N LEU A 584 -1.61 16.59 1.73
CA LEU A 584 -1.56 17.71 2.67
C LEU A 584 -0.17 18.36 2.71
N VAL A 585 0.89 17.55 2.88
CA VAL A 585 2.27 18.05 2.89
C VAL A 585 2.69 18.61 1.53
N SER A 586 2.28 17.97 0.44
CA SER A 586 2.55 18.47 -0.91
C SER A 586 1.95 19.85 -1.15
N GLY A 587 0.68 20.05 -0.76
CA GLY A 587 0.01 21.35 -0.84
C GLY A 587 0.73 22.42 0.00
N ALA A 588 1.12 22.07 1.23
CA ALA A 588 1.86 22.97 2.12
C ALA A 588 3.24 23.37 1.56
N LEU A 589 4.00 22.42 0.98
CA LEU A 589 5.27 22.71 0.30
C LEU A 589 5.08 23.59 -0.93
N SER A 590 4.05 23.33 -1.74
CA SER A 590 3.74 24.14 -2.93
C SER A 590 3.43 25.59 -2.55
N ALA A 591 2.62 25.80 -1.50
CA ALA A 591 2.34 27.15 -1.01
C ALA A 591 3.59 27.85 -0.43
N ALA A 592 4.39 27.14 0.37
CA ALA A 592 5.60 27.70 0.99
C ALA A 592 6.70 28.06 -0.03
N THR A 593 6.82 27.28 -1.12
CA THR A 593 7.75 27.60 -2.22
C THR A 593 7.27 28.80 -3.03
N ALA A 594 5.98 28.88 -3.35
CA ALA A 594 5.40 30.02 -4.05
C ALA A 594 5.53 31.34 -3.28
N ALA A 595 5.45 31.32 -1.94
CA ALA A 595 5.62 32.52 -1.12
C ALA A 595 7.07 33.05 -1.04
N ARG A 596 8.06 32.24 -1.44
CA ARG A 596 9.49 32.62 -1.41
C ARG A 596 10.05 33.05 -2.77
N VAL A 597 9.42 32.60 -3.85
CA VAL A 597 9.71 33.05 -5.22
C VAL A 597 9.07 34.40 -5.42
#